data_AF-K1URL2-F1
#
_entry.id   AF-K1URL2-F1
#
_cell.length_a   1.000
_cell.length_b   1.000
_cell.length_c   1.000
_cell.angle_alpha   90.00
_cell.angle_beta   90.00
_cell.angle_gamma   90.00
#
_symmetry.space_group_name_H-M   'P 1'
#
loop_
_entity.id
_entity.type
_entity.pdbx_description
1 polymer ?
#
loop_
_entity_poly.entity_id
_entity_poly.type
_entity_poly.pdbx_seq_one_letter_code
_entity_poly.pdbx_strand_id
1 'polypeptide(L)' 'MMLKTLEKSGKTEEAAIAAALEELGLDRDDVSVEIVERAKSGFLGIGASPAVIRVQYEAPDEEPETVAEAPAAAPTAQ' A
#
# COMPACT_ATOMS: atom_id res chain seq x y z
N MET A 1 -12.35 18.65 -6.35
CA MET A 1 -11.10 17.91 -6.14
C MET A 1 -11.12 17.43 -4.70
N MET A 2 -11.23 16.12 -4.48
CA MET A 2 -11.08 15.54 -3.14
C MET A 2 -9.68 14.94 -3.05
N LEU A 3 -8.93 15.29 -2.01
CA LEU A 3 -7.66 14.63 -1.74
C LEU A 3 -7.98 13.25 -1.16
N LYS A 4 -7.66 12.19 -1.92
CA LYS A 4 -7.76 10.80 -1.46
C LYS A 4 -6.37 10.34 -0.99
N THR A 5 -6.36 9.47 0.02
CA THR A 5 -5.12 8.90 0.57
C THR A 5 -5.21 7.39 0.57
N LEU A 6 -4.28 6.71 -0.09
CA LEU A 6 -4.15 5.25 -0.16
C LEU A 6 -2.96 4.83 0.71
N GLU A 7 -3.18 3.93 1.67
CA GLU A 7 -2.08 3.33 2.44
C GLU A 7 -1.77 1.93 1.89
N LYS A 8 -0.49 1.68 1.58
CA LYS A 8 -0.02 0.41 1.06
C LYS A 8 1.18 -0.07 1.88
N SER A 9 1.28 -1.38 2.06
CA SER A 9 2.46 -2.00 2.65
C SER A 9 3.15 -2.93 1.67
N GLY A 10 4.47 -3.07 1.80
CA GLY A 10 5.27 -3.89 0.91
C GLY A 10 6.51 -4.45 1.59
N LYS A 11 7.13 -5.45 0.97
CA LYS A 11 8.36 -6.09 1.48
C LYS A 11 9.52 -5.10 1.57
N THR A 12 9.53 -4.10 0.71
CA THR A 12 10.49 -2.98 0.67
C THR A 12 9.74 -1.69 0.35
N GLU A 13 10.38 -0.54 0.61
CA GLU A 13 9.82 0.77 0.25
C GLU A 13 9.49 0.83 -1.24
N GLU A 14 10.41 0.42 -2.12
CA GLU A 14 10.17 0.38 -3.57
C GLU A 14 9.01 -0.54 -3.96
N ALA A 15 8.89 -1.73 -3.35
CA ALA A 15 7.80 -2.64 -3.66
C ALA A 15 6.44 -2.10 -3.22
N ALA A 16 6.38 -1.40 -2.07
CA ALA A 16 5.17 -0.76 -1.60
C ALA A 16 4.75 0.41 -2.51
N ILE A 17 5.72 1.22 -2.94
CA ILE A 17 5.50 2.35 -3.84
C ILE A 17 5.03 1.85 -5.21
N ALA A 18 5.73 0.89 -5.82
CA ALA A 18 5.34 0.34 -7.12
C ALA A 18 3.92 -0.24 -7.09
N ALA A 19 3.58 -1.03 -6.06
CA ALA A 19 2.24 -1.61 -5.93
C ALA A 19 1.13 -0.59 -5.66
N ALA A 20 1.45 0.57 -5.10
CA ALA A 20 0.49 1.66 -4.92
C ALA A 20 0.32 2.48 -6.21
N LEU A 21 1.43 2.77 -6.91
CA LEU A 21 1.40 3.48 -8.19
C LEU A 21 0.71 2.65 -9.27
N GLU A 22 0.99 1.34 -9.36
CA GLU A 22 0.32 0.44 -10.31
C GLU A 22 -1.19 0.31 -10.05
N GLU A 23 -1.62 0.33 -8.78
CA GLU A 23 -3.05 0.26 -8.43
C GLU A 23 -3.79 1.55 -8.78
N LEU A 24 -3.11 2.69 -8.64
CA LEU A 24 -3.66 4.00 -8.98
C LEU A 24 -3.53 4.33 -10.47
N GLY A 25 -2.62 3.67 -11.18
CA GLY A 25 -2.27 4.00 -12.57
C GLY A 25 -1.68 5.42 -12.73
N LEU A 26 -1.15 5.99 -11.66
CA LEU A 26 -0.60 7.34 -11.61
C LEU A 26 0.92 7.30 -11.43
N ASP A 27 1.60 8.30 -11.99
CA ASP A 27 3.03 8.49 -11.80
C ASP A 27 3.35 9.04 -10.41
N ARG A 28 4.56 8.76 -9.91
CA ARG A 28 5.02 9.28 -8.60
C ARG A 28 5.02 10.81 -8.53
N ASP A 29 5.06 11.47 -9.68
CA ASP A 29 5.16 12.92 -9.80
C ASP A 29 3.76 13.58 -9.69
N ASP A 30 2.69 12.81 -9.92
CA ASP A 30 1.29 13.25 -9.77
C ASP A 30 0.69 12.89 -8.40
N VAL A 31 1.44 12.18 -7.56
CA VAL A 31 0.99 11.72 -6.24
C VAL A 31 2.04 12.00 -5.16
N SER A 32 1.59 12.34 -3.96
CA SER A 32 2.46 12.56 -2.80
C SER A 32 2.65 11.28 -2.00
N VAL A 33 3.84 10.70 -2.08
CA VAL A 33 4.22 9.50 -1.32
C VAL A 33 4.85 9.89 0.02
N GLU A 34 4.24 9.45 1.12
CA GLU A 34 4.74 9.59 2.48
C GLU A 34 5.12 8.21 3.04
N ILE A 35 6.33 8.08 3.59
CA ILE A 35 6.77 6.82 4.20
C ILE A 35 6.38 6.86 5.68
N VAL A 36 5.35 6.10 6.04
CA VAL A 36 4.86 5.98 7.43
C VAL A 36 5.79 5.07 8.22
N GLU A 37 6.18 3.94 7.63
CA GLU A 37 7.11 2.99 8.22
C GLU A 37 8.18 2.57 7.22
N ARG A 38 9.44 2.67 7.65
CA ARG A 38 10.59 2.32 6.84
C ARG A 38 10.75 0.80 6.78
N ALA A 39 10.88 0.22 5.58
CA ALA A 39 11.27 -1.18 5.48
C ALA A 39 12.62 -1.38 6.18
N LYS A 40 12.64 -2.30 7.14
CA LYS A 40 13.88 -2.75 7.76
C LYS A 40 14.27 -4.02 7.04
N SER A 41 15.27 -3.92 6.18
CA SER A 41 15.86 -5.12 5.59
C SER A 41 16.67 -5.84 6.67
N GLY A 42 16.14 -6.96 7.17
CA GLY A 42 16.85 -7.79 8.14
C GLY A 42 18.11 -8.41 7.52
N PHE A 43 19.12 -8.69 8.35
CA PHE A 43 20.34 -9.36 7.89
C PHE A 43 19.99 -10.82 7.54
N LEU A 44 20.13 -11.20 6.26
CA LEU A 44 19.92 -12.57 5.76
C LEU A 44 18.51 -13.15 5.98
N GLY A 45 17.46 -12.35 5.77
CA GLY A 45 16.08 -12.85 5.74
C GLY A 45 15.42 -13.08 7.10
N ILE A 46 16.08 -12.69 8.20
CA ILE A 46 15.52 -12.76 9.55
C ILE A 46 15.27 -11.35 10.06
N GLY A 47 14.03 -11.04 10.41
CA GLY A 47 13.64 -9.74 10.98
C GLY A 47 13.40 -8.63 9.95
N ALA A 48 12.95 -8.99 8.73
CA ALA A 48 12.51 -7.99 7.79
C ALA A 48 11.17 -7.38 8.24
N SER A 49 11.12 -6.07 8.43
CA SER A 49 9.88 -5.33 8.68
C SER A 49 9.34 -4.78 7.36
N PRO A 50 8.04 -4.93 7.08
CA PRO A 50 7.44 -4.36 5.89
C PRO A 50 7.56 -2.83 5.88
N ALA A 51 7.67 -2.23 4.70
CA ALA A 51 7.46 -0.79 4.54
C ALA A 51 5.96 -0.50 4.53
N VAL A 52 5.58 0.62 5.12
CA VAL A 52 4.23 1.20 5.01
C VAL A 52 4.37 2.57 4.40
N ILE A 53 3.68 2.80 3.29
CA ILE A 53 3.67 4.05 2.56
C ILE A 53 2.23 4.54 2.38
N ARG A 54 2.06 5.85 2.39
CA ARG A 54 0.79 6.54 2.22
C ARG A 54 0.88 7.44 1.00
N VAL A 55 0.09 7.15 -0.01
CA VAL A 55 0.02 7.90 -1.26
C VAL A 55 -1.18 8.83 -1.22
N GLN A 56 -0.95 10.12 -1.35
CA GLN A 56 -1.97 11.15 -1.49
C GLN A 56 -2.10 11.53 -2.97
N TYR A 57 -3.29 11.45 -3.53
CA TYR A 57 -3.52 11.76 -4.93
C TYR A 57 -4.83 12.52 -5.12
N GLU A 58 -4.87 13.33 -6.18
CA GLU A 58 -6.01 14.18 -6.52
C GLU A 58 -6.77 13.53 -7.69
N ALA A 59 -7.69 12.62 -7.38
CA ALA A 59 -8.52 11.98 -8.39
C ALA A 59 -9.88 12.70 -8.56
N PRO A 60 -10.31 13.01 -9.79
CA PRO A 60 -11.74 13.10 -10.08
C PRO A 60 -12.35 11.72 -9.81
N ASP A 61 -13.54 11.70 -9.22
CA ASP A 61 -14.16 10.52 -8.63
C ASP A 61 -14.38 9.39 -9.66
N GLU A 62 -13.39 8.51 -9.82
CA GLU A 62 -13.56 7.18 -10.39
C GLU A 62 -13.05 6.20 -9.33
N GLU A 63 -13.97 5.41 -8.80
CA GLU A 63 -13.77 4.48 -7.68
C GLU A 63 -12.62 3.50 -7.97
N PRO A 64 -11.55 3.47 -7.17
CA PRO A 64 -10.83 2.22 -6.99
C PRO A 64 -11.69 1.36 -6.05
N GLU A 65 -12.70 0.69 -6.63
CA GLU A 65 -13.19 -0.55 -6.05
C GLU A 65 -12.05 -1.57 -6.07
N THR A 66 -11.93 -2.31 -4.96
CA THR A 66 -11.10 -3.51 -4.73
C THR A 66 -9.64 -3.22 -4.29
N VAL A 67 -9.04 -3.84 -3.26
CA VAL A 67 -9.39 -5.04 -2.48
C VAL A 67 -8.71 -4.93 -1.09
N ALA A 68 -9.48 -5.01 0.00
CA ALA A 68 -9.00 -5.57 1.28
C ALA A 68 -10.17 -6.18 2.07
N GLU A 69 -11.05 -6.88 1.38
CA GLU A 69 -11.75 -8.01 1.98
C GLU A 69 -10.79 -9.20 1.96
N ALA A 70 -10.20 -9.50 3.11
CA ALA A 70 -9.82 -10.87 3.44
C ALA A 70 -10.84 -11.38 4.47
N PRO A 71 -11.97 -11.98 4.03
CA PRO A 71 -12.79 -12.78 4.90
C PRO A 71 -12.07 -14.12 5.06
N ALA A 72 -11.22 -14.23 6.08
CA ALA A 72 -10.78 -15.54 6.57
C ALA A 72 -11.43 -15.78 7.94
N ALA A 73 -12.76 -15.82 7.93
CA ALA A 73 -13.47 -16.71 8.83
C ALA A 73 -13.01 -18.14 8.49
N ALA A 74 -12.23 -18.76 9.37
CA ALA A 74 -12.29 -20.20 9.51
C ALA A 74 -13.48 -20.50 10.45
N PRO A 75 -14.56 -21.11 9.95
CA PRO A 75 -15.71 -21.48 10.76
C PRO A 75 -15.34 -22.57 11.75
N THR A 76 -16.04 -22.57 12.87
CA THR A 76 -16.18 -23.69 13.81
C THR A 76 -16.27 -25.05 13.10
N ALA A 77 -15.40 -25.99 13.49
CA ALA A 77 -15.61 -27.41 13.25
C ALA A 77 -15.34 -28.19 14.54
N GLN A 78 -16.46 -28.55 15.18
CA GLN A 78 -16.72 -29.55 16.23
C GLN A 78 -16.16 -29.37 17.64
#